data_AF-A0A9X0CRS0-F1
#
_entry.id   AF-A0A9X0CRS0-F1
#
_cell.length_a   1.000
_cell.length_b   1.000
_cell.length_c   1.000
_cell.angle_alpha   90.00
_cell.angle_beta   90.00
_cell.angle_gamma   90.00
#
_symmetry.space_group_name_H-M   'P 1'
#
loop_
_entity.id
_entity.type
_entity.pdbx_description
1 polymer ?
#
loop_
_entity_poly.entity_id
_entity_poly.type
_entity_poly.pdbx_seq_one_letter_code
_entity_poly.pdbx_strand_id
1 'polypeptide(L)'
;MRSCRDFCYARFGFANILKRLIQYHSSHHFKMPSSDQFKASMVLSAVGDALGYKNGEWEFCHSGEAIHKELQKLGGLQKIDINGWIVSDDTVLHLATAEALVSSWKTRDELFLKIASNYKDSMSDMRGRAPGNTTLSSCAHLRPGRPQGFFVPFNPRGVGVVLPCVPCVLVYCITHQRSLMIS
;
A
#
# COMPACT_ATOMS: atom_id res chain seq x y z
N MET A 1 23.98 11.33 -0.69
CA MET A 1 22.54 11.68 -0.68
C MET A 1 21.95 11.15 -1.97
N ARG A 2 21.11 10.10 -1.91
CA ARG A 2 20.52 9.47 -3.10
C ARG A 2 19.04 9.85 -3.16
N SER A 3 18.65 10.40 -4.31
CA SER A 3 17.31 10.92 -4.63
C SER A 3 16.30 9.79 -4.82
N CYS A 4 15.07 10.03 -4.38
CA CYS A 4 13.93 9.11 -4.34
C CYS A 4 13.38 8.68 -5.72
N ARG A 5 14.17 8.80 -6.80
CA ARG A 5 13.75 8.55 -8.19
C ARG A 5 14.21 7.21 -8.76
N ASP A 6 15.22 6.56 -8.16
CA ASP A 6 15.91 5.42 -8.79
C ASP A 6 15.45 4.02 -8.33
N PHE A 7 14.49 3.92 -7.40
CA PHE A 7 14.12 2.62 -6.81
C PHE A 7 12.97 1.89 -7.54
N CYS A 8 12.19 2.57 -8.39
CA CYS A 8 10.99 1.98 -9.01
C CYS A 8 11.24 1.06 -10.22
N TYR A 9 12.44 1.02 -10.82
CA TYR A 9 12.59 0.37 -12.14
C TYR A 9 13.51 -0.87 -12.22
N ALA A 10 14.33 -1.17 -11.22
CA ALA A 10 15.48 -2.05 -11.45
C ALA A 10 15.48 -3.45 -10.78
N ARG A 11 14.37 -3.97 -10.23
CA ARG A 11 14.42 -5.28 -9.55
C ARG A 11 13.22 -6.22 -9.71
N PHE A 12 12.33 -5.98 -10.66
CA PHE A 12 11.15 -6.82 -10.82
C PHE A 12 11.40 -8.00 -11.77
N GLY A 13 11.56 -9.20 -11.20
CA GLY A 13 11.45 -10.48 -11.93
C GLY A 13 10.01 -10.79 -12.35
N PHE A 14 9.38 -9.90 -13.13
CA PHE A 14 8.00 -10.00 -13.64
C PHE A 14 7.70 -11.33 -14.36
N ALA A 15 8.70 -11.96 -14.96
CA ALA A 15 8.55 -13.16 -15.78
C ALA A 15 8.09 -14.41 -14.99
N ASN A 16 8.42 -14.52 -13.69
CA ASN A 16 8.09 -15.69 -12.90
C ASN A 16 6.66 -15.67 -12.33
N ILE A 17 6.11 -14.46 -12.13
CA ILE A 17 4.73 -14.25 -11.69
C ILE A 17 3.79 -14.61 -12.84
N LEU A 18 4.08 -14.13 -14.06
CA LEU A 18 3.20 -14.30 -15.20
C LEU A 18 3.09 -15.76 -15.68
N LYS A 19 4.20 -16.52 -15.68
CA LYS A 19 4.22 -17.92 -16.15
C LYS A 19 3.40 -18.87 -15.27
N ARG A 20 3.35 -18.63 -13.95
CA ARG A 20 2.62 -19.50 -13.01
C ARG A 20 1.12 -19.19 -12.97
N LEU A 21 0.73 -17.98 -13.33
CA LEU A 21 -0.66 -17.55 -13.43
C LEU A 21 -1.39 -18.15 -14.65
N ILE A 22 -0.68 -18.38 -15.77
CA ILE A 22 -1.28 -18.88 -17.02
C ILE A 22 -1.77 -20.34 -16.90
N GLN A 23 -1.13 -21.17 -16.06
CA GLN A 23 -1.42 -22.61 -15.99
C GLN A 23 -2.68 -22.97 -15.16
N TYR A 24 -3.27 -22.02 -14.44
CA TYR A 24 -4.42 -22.24 -13.55
C TYR A 24 -5.80 -21.85 -14.16
N HIS A 25 -5.81 -21.28 -15.36
CA HIS A 25 -6.97 -20.59 -15.96
C HIS A 25 -8.05 -21.51 -16.60
N SER A 26 -8.13 -22.80 -16.29
CA SER A 26 -9.01 -23.72 -17.04
C SER A 26 -10.41 -23.96 -16.45
N SER A 27 -10.81 -23.32 -15.33
CA SER A 27 -12.14 -23.61 -14.74
C SER A 27 -12.97 -22.45 -14.18
N HIS A 28 -12.47 -21.21 -14.10
CA HIS A 28 -13.28 -20.07 -13.63
C HIS A 28 -12.92 -18.80 -14.42
N HIS A 29 -13.92 -18.08 -14.95
CA HIS A 29 -13.79 -16.83 -15.71
C HIS A 29 -13.35 -15.64 -14.82
N PHE A 30 -12.19 -15.74 -14.16
CA PHE A 30 -11.54 -14.62 -13.50
C PHE A 30 -10.41 -14.10 -14.43
N LYS A 31 -10.66 -12.99 -15.11
CA LYS A 31 -9.65 -12.33 -15.94
C LYS A 31 -8.60 -11.70 -15.03
N MET A 32 -7.41 -12.30 -14.98
CA MET A 32 -6.28 -11.71 -14.26
C MET A 32 -6.02 -10.28 -14.78
N PRO A 33 -5.71 -9.32 -13.89
CA PRO A 33 -5.34 -8.00 -14.35
C PRO A 33 -4.06 -8.09 -15.19
N SER A 34 -4.00 -7.33 -16.27
CA SER A 34 -2.76 -7.19 -17.03
C SER A 34 -1.69 -6.51 -16.19
N SER A 35 -0.43 -6.65 -16.60
CA SER A 35 0.70 -5.92 -16.00
C SER A 35 0.42 -4.42 -15.91
N ASP A 36 -0.20 -3.85 -16.94
CA ASP A 36 -0.53 -2.43 -16.98
C ASP A 36 -1.67 -2.06 -16.02
N GLN A 37 -2.65 -2.95 -15.82
CA GLN A 37 -3.69 -2.75 -14.81
C GLN A 37 -3.11 -2.77 -13.39
N PHE A 38 -2.16 -3.66 -13.09
CA PHE A 38 -1.46 -3.66 -11.80
C PHE A 38 -0.59 -2.42 -11.60
N LYS A 39 0.14 -1.97 -12.63
CA LYS A 39 0.93 -0.73 -12.53
C LYS A 39 0.01 0.47 -12.32
N ALA A 40 -1.08 0.55 -13.09
CA ALA A 40 -2.05 1.61 -12.98
C ALA A 40 -2.70 1.63 -11.58
N SER A 41 -3.04 0.49 -10.99
CA SER A 41 -3.64 0.47 -9.65
C SER A 41 -2.69 1.00 -8.57
N MET A 42 -1.42 0.60 -8.61
CA MET A 42 -0.41 1.09 -7.66
C MET A 42 -0.16 2.59 -7.83
N VAL A 43 0.02 3.04 -9.08
CA VAL A 43 0.34 4.45 -9.38
C VAL A 43 -0.85 5.36 -9.13
N LEU A 44 -2.06 4.99 -9.57
CA LEU A 44 -3.26 5.80 -9.36
C LEU A 44 -3.68 5.85 -7.89
N SER A 45 -3.41 4.81 -7.11
CA SER A 45 -3.57 4.86 -5.64
C SER A 45 -2.67 5.95 -5.04
N ALA A 46 -1.39 6.02 -5.46
CA ALA A 46 -0.46 7.01 -4.96
C ALA A 46 -0.77 8.44 -5.45
N VAL A 47 -1.24 8.58 -6.70
CA VAL A 47 -1.69 9.86 -7.25
C VAL A 47 -2.94 10.36 -6.50
N GLY A 48 -3.91 9.48 -6.25
CA GLY A 48 -5.11 9.82 -5.49
C GLY A 48 -4.78 10.25 -4.06
N ASP A 49 -3.86 9.55 -3.41
CA ASP A 49 -3.34 9.93 -2.09
C ASP A 49 -2.68 11.31 -2.12
N ALA A 50 -1.68 11.53 -2.99
CA ALA A 50 -1.01 12.83 -3.09
C ALA A 50 -1.99 13.98 -3.40
N LEU A 51 -2.99 13.74 -4.26
CA LEU A 51 -4.03 14.70 -4.58
C LEU A 51 -4.90 15.04 -3.37
N GLY A 52 -5.36 14.05 -2.62
CA GLY A 52 -6.18 14.25 -1.42
C GLY A 52 -5.40 14.86 -0.26
N TYR A 53 -4.09 14.55 -0.18
CA TYR A 53 -3.21 15.04 0.87
C TYR A 53 -2.79 16.49 0.65
N LYS A 54 -2.30 16.82 -0.56
CA LYS A 54 -1.70 18.13 -0.91
C LYS A 54 -0.76 18.63 0.19
N ASN A 55 0.27 17.85 0.51
CA ASN A 55 1.24 18.16 1.58
C ASN A 55 0.60 18.46 2.96
N GLY A 56 -0.61 17.96 3.21
CA GLY A 56 -1.40 18.16 4.43
C GLY A 56 -2.40 19.31 4.36
N GLU A 57 -2.40 20.13 3.30
CA GLU A 57 -3.30 21.29 3.22
C GLU A 57 -4.76 20.89 3.05
N TRP A 58 -5.02 19.83 2.28
CA TRP A 58 -6.39 19.38 1.98
C TRP A 58 -6.91 18.33 2.94
N GLU A 59 -6.05 17.44 3.45
CA GLU A 59 -6.45 16.37 4.37
C GLU A 59 -7.13 16.92 5.64
N PHE A 60 -6.63 18.03 6.19
CA PHE A 60 -7.18 18.66 7.40
C PHE A 60 -8.24 19.72 7.10
N CYS A 61 -8.61 19.91 5.82
CA CYS A 61 -9.67 20.82 5.44
C CYS A 61 -11.04 20.11 5.50
N HIS A 62 -11.81 20.38 6.55
CA HIS A 62 -13.14 19.80 6.72
C HIS A 62 -14.23 20.43 5.84
N SER A 63 -13.87 21.30 4.89
CA SER A 63 -14.80 21.94 3.95
C SER A 63 -14.52 21.50 2.52
N GLY A 64 -15.34 20.56 2.03
CA GLY A 64 -15.26 20.12 0.63
C GLY A 64 -15.47 21.27 -0.36
N GLU A 65 -16.30 22.27 -0.02
CA GLU A 65 -16.48 23.46 -0.86
C GLU A 65 -15.19 24.27 -1.00
N ALA A 66 -14.41 24.43 0.08
CA ALA A 66 -13.13 25.13 0.04
C ALA A 66 -12.12 24.40 -0.84
N ILE A 67 -11.99 23.07 -0.67
CA ILE A 67 -11.13 22.21 -1.50
C ILE A 67 -11.51 22.33 -2.98
N HIS A 68 -12.80 22.22 -3.30
CA HIS A 68 -13.26 22.34 -4.68
C HIS A 68 -13.02 23.73 -5.28
N LYS A 69 -13.20 24.81 -4.50
CA LYS A 69 -12.87 26.18 -4.95
C LYS A 69 -11.39 26.34 -5.25
N GLU A 70 -10.52 25.77 -4.42
CA GLU A 70 -9.08 25.81 -4.65
C GLU A 70 -8.67 24.96 -5.86
N LEU A 71 -9.22 23.75 -5.99
CA LEU A 71 -9.01 22.90 -7.16
C LEU A 71 -9.37 23.63 -8.46
N GLN A 72 -10.46 24.39 -8.49
CA GLN A 72 -10.83 25.21 -9.65
C GLN A 72 -9.79 26.32 -9.92
N LYS A 73 -9.24 26.96 -8.88
CA LYS A 73 -8.16 27.96 -9.04
C LYS A 73 -6.87 27.34 -9.58
N LEU A 74 -6.58 26.09 -9.25
CA LEU A 74 -5.45 25.32 -9.78
C LEU A 74 -5.69 24.82 -11.22
N GLY A 75 -6.81 25.17 -11.84
CA GLY A 75 -7.14 24.81 -13.23
C GLY A 75 -7.99 23.55 -13.38
N GLY A 76 -8.48 22.99 -12.27
CA GLY A 76 -9.29 21.77 -12.24
C GLY A 76 -8.49 20.48 -12.35
N LEU A 77 -9.15 19.35 -12.12
CA LEU A 77 -8.51 18.02 -12.04
C LEU A 77 -7.71 17.63 -13.31
N GLN A 78 -8.13 18.10 -14.49
CA GLN A 78 -7.45 17.77 -15.74
C GLN A 78 -6.12 18.51 -15.95
N LYS A 79 -5.92 19.64 -15.27
CA LYS A 79 -4.77 20.53 -15.46
C LYS A 79 -3.89 20.64 -14.22
N ILE A 80 -4.27 19.98 -13.13
CA ILE A 80 -3.55 20.05 -11.88
C ILE A 80 -2.15 19.45 -12.06
N ASP A 81 -1.14 20.20 -11.64
CA ASP A 81 0.22 19.70 -11.54
C ASP A 81 0.51 19.31 -10.10
N ILE A 82 0.76 18.01 -9.88
CA ILE A 82 1.10 17.44 -8.57
C ILE A 82 2.62 17.40 -8.32
N ASN A 83 3.42 18.01 -9.19
CA ASN A 83 4.86 18.15 -8.95
C ASN A 83 5.12 18.84 -7.61
N GLY A 84 5.89 18.18 -6.75
CA GLY A 84 6.19 18.67 -5.40
C GLY A 84 5.13 18.33 -4.34
N TRP A 85 4.06 17.63 -4.71
CA TRP A 85 3.12 17.06 -3.75
C TRP A 85 3.62 15.69 -3.32
N ILE A 86 3.85 15.52 -2.02
CA ILE A 86 4.26 14.23 -1.46
C ILE A 86 3.03 13.34 -1.22
N VAL A 87 3.25 12.03 -1.18
CA VAL A 87 2.25 11.04 -0.73
C VAL A 87 2.19 10.99 0.80
N SER A 88 1.04 10.60 1.37
CA SER A 88 0.85 10.46 2.81
C SER A 88 1.38 9.11 3.32
N ASP A 89 1.07 8.78 4.58
CA ASP A 89 1.37 7.48 5.19
C ASP A 89 0.65 6.32 4.48
N ASP A 90 -0.51 6.57 3.85
CA ASP A 90 -1.28 5.57 3.12
C ASP A 90 -0.45 4.89 2.03
N THR A 91 0.19 5.68 1.14
CA THR A 91 1.03 5.11 0.08
C THR A 91 2.28 4.43 0.64
N VAL A 92 2.87 4.96 1.72
CA VAL A 92 4.04 4.36 2.36
C VAL A 92 3.71 2.96 2.90
N LEU A 93 2.57 2.80 3.58
CA LEU A 93 2.11 1.50 4.08
C LEU A 93 1.61 0.57 2.96
N HIS A 94 1.02 1.13 1.91
CA HIS A 94 0.63 0.38 0.72
C HIS A 94 1.87 -0.25 0.06
N LEU A 95 2.93 0.52 -0.17
CA LEU A 95 4.20 0.03 -0.70
C LEU A 95 4.84 -1.02 0.23
N ALA A 96 4.90 -0.75 1.53
CA ALA A 96 5.42 -1.70 2.52
C ALA A 96 4.69 -3.06 2.45
N THR A 97 3.37 -3.04 2.23
CA THR A 97 2.55 -4.25 2.04
C THR A 97 2.89 -4.95 0.73
N ALA A 98 2.96 -4.20 -0.38
CA ALA A 98 3.29 -4.74 -1.69
C ALA A 98 4.68 -5.41 -1.70
N GLU A 99 5.68 -4.77 -1.08
CA GLU A 99 7.04 -5.29 -0.92
C GLU A 99 7.08 -6.60 -0.13
N ALA A 100 6.31 -6.68 0.96
CA ALA A 100 6.21 -7.92 1.75
C ALA A 100 5.59 -9.05 0.93
N LEU A 101 4.54 -8.75 0.15
CA LEU A 101 3.85 -9.73 -0.69
C LEU A 101 4.74 -10.31 -1.79
N VAL A 102 5.54 -9.48 -2.46
CA VAL A 102 6.44 -9.92 -3.54
C VAL A 102 7.74 -10.54 -3.00
N SER A 103 8.01 -10.42 -1.71
CA SER A 103 9.17 -11.04 -1.08
C SER A 103 9.02 -12.56 -0.97
N SER A 104 10.11 -13.26 -0.62
CA SER A 104 10.07 -14.71 -0.41
C SER A 104 9.54 -15.07 0.98
N TRP A 105 8.49 -15.89 1.03
CA TRP A 105 7.90 -16.47 2.25
C TRP A 105 7.31 -17.86 1.93
N LYS A 106 7.23 -18.73 2.93
CA LYS A 106 6.73 -20.11 2.82
C LYS A 106 5.41 -20.31 3.55
N THR A 107 5.22 -19.63 4.67
CA THR A 107 4.01 -19.73 5.50
C THR A 107 3.29 -18.39 5.58
N ARG A 108 2.02 -18.42 6.01
CA ARG A 108 1.23 -17.21 6.29
C ARG A 108 1.88 -16.37 7.39
N ASP A 109 2.37 -17.02 8.44
CA ASP A 109 3.02 -16.34 9.56
C ASP A 109 4.30 -15.63 9.12
N GLU A 110 5.10 -16.25 8.25
CA GLU A 110 6.27 -15.58 7.65
C GLU A 110 5.88 -14.33 6.85
N LEU A 111 4.80 -14.40 6.06
CA LEU A 111 4.27 -13.23 5.35
C LEU A 111 3.83 -12.13 6.33
N PHE A 112 3.10 -12.47 7.39
CA PHE A 112 2.64 -11.49 8.37
C PHE A 112 3.80 -10.87 9.17
N LEU A 113 4.84 -11.65 9.51
CA LEU A 113 6.05 -11.11 10.13
C LEU A 113 6.81 -10.18 9.18
N LYS A 114 6.79 -10.44 7.87
CA LYS A 114 7.38 -9.54 6.87
C LYS A 114 6.60 -8.25 6.70
N ILE A 115 5.27 -8.33 6.62
CA ILE A 115 4.41 -7.13 6.63
C ILE A 115 4.69 -6.31 7.89
N ALA A 116 4.76 -6.97 9.06
CA ALA A 116 5.06 -6.30 10.32
C ALA A 116 6.46 -5.67 10.35
N SER A 117 7.46 -6.31 9.75
CA SER A 117 8.80 -5.74 9.60
C SER A 117 8.77 -4.50 8.71
N ASN A 118 8.18 -4.61 7.52
CA ASN A 118 8.12 -3.52 6.56
C ASN A 118 7.35 -2.32 7.12
N TYR A 119 6.25 -2.54 7.85
CA TYR A 119 5.52 -1.46 8.52
C TYR A 119 6.37 -0.78 9.59
N LYS A 120 7.14 -1.55 10.36
CA LYS A 120 8.02 -0.97 11.38
C LYS A 120 9.16 -0.17 10.77
N ASP A 121 9.75 -0.66 9.69
CA ASP A 121 10.84 0.00 8.97
C ASP A 121 10.35 1.28 8.26
N SER A 122 9.14 1.24 7.70
CA SER A 122 8.54 2.38 6.98
C SER A 122 8.19 3.56 7.90
N MET A 123 8.10 3.36 9.22
CA MET A 123 7.91 4.46 10.18
C MET A 123 9.02 5.52 10.10
N SER A 124 10.21 5.15 9.60
CA SER A 124 11.30 6.10 9.39
C SER A 124 11.05 7.11 8.25
N ASP A 125 10.12 6.82 7.34
CA ASP A 125 9.72 7.69 6.22
C ASP A 125 8.41 8.45 6.49
N MET A 126 7.92 8.48 7.73
CA MET A 126 6.61 9.11 8.04
C MET A 126 6.68 10.64 8.28
N ARG A 127 7.86 11.25 8.18
CA ARG A 127 8.04 12.68 8.43
C ARG A 127 7.30 13.51 7.39
N GLY A 128 6.35 14.32 7.86
CA GLY A 128 5.55 15.20 6.99
C GLY A 128 4.49 14.46 6.18
N ARG A 129 4.13 13.24 6.58
CA ARG A 129 3.13 12.39 5.89
C ARG A 129 1.88 12.09 6.73
N ALA A 130 1.69 12.85 7.81
CA ALA A 130 0.51 12.81 8.67
C ALA A 130 0.06 11.42 9.18
N PRO A 131 0.95 10.52 9.63
CA PRO A 131 0.52 9.21 10.12
C PRO A 131 -0.44 9.33 11.30
N GLY A 132 -1.55 8.58 11.24
CA GLY A 132 -2.53 8.53 12.33
C GLY A 132 -1.92 8.01 13.64
N ASN A 133 -2.38 8.55 14.78
CA ASN A 133 -1.91 8.12 16.11
C ASN A 133 -2.09 6.61 16.35
N THR A 134 -3.17 6.02 15.84
CA THR A 134 -3.42 4.57 15.91
C THR A 134 -2.41 3.78 15.10
N THR A 135 -2.06 4.26 13.91
CA THR A 135 -1.04 3.66 13.02
C THR A 135 0.32 3.65 13.69
N LEU A 136 0.76 4.80 14.22
CA LEU A 136 2.02 4.94 14.95
C LEU A 136 2.07 3.99 16.16
N SER A 137 1.02 3.99 16.97
CA SER A 137 0.92 3.11 18.14
C SER A 137 0.97 1.64 17.73
N SER A 138 0.19 1.23 16.73
CA SER A 138 0.15 -0.16 16.27
C SER A 138 1.52 -0.62 15.76
N CYS A 139 2.19 0.19 14.94
CA CYS A 139 3.51 -0.13 14.40
C CYS A 139 4.59 -0.22 15.48
N ALA A 140 4.51 0.62 16.51
CA ALA A 140 5.43 0.55 17.66
C ALA A 140 5.31 -0.78 18.43
N HIS A 141 4.10 -1.34 18.52
CA HIS A 141 3.83 -2.60 19.22
C HIS A 141 4.29 -3.85 18.44
N LEU A 142 4.53 -3.74 17.13
CA LEU A 142 4.97 -4.87 16.30
C LEU A 142 6.34 -5.39 16.75
N ARG A 143 6.48 -6.72 16.78
CA ARG A 143 7.68 -7.46 17.18
C ARG A 143 8.05 -8.52 16.13
N PRO A 144 8.47 -8.13 14.92
CA PRO A 144 8.72 -9.08 13.81
C PRO A 144 9.77 -10.15 14.13
N GLY A 145 10.64 -9.95 15.13
CA GLY A 145 11.60 -10.95 15.60
C GLY A 145 11.03 -12.02 16.55
N ARG A 146 9.72 -12.02 16.84
CA ARG A 146 9.06 -13.01 17.70
C ARG A 146 7.98 -13.77 16.92
N PRO A 147 7.77 -15.07 17.17
CA PRO A 147 6.59 -15.77 16.68
C PRO A 147 5.33 -15.01 17.08
N GLN A 148 4.38 -14.87 16.15
CA GLN A 148 3.12 -14.15 16.38
C GLN A 148 3.31 -12.66 16.76
N GLY A 149 4.50 -12.08 16.53
CA GLY A 149 4.79 -10.68 16.84
C GLY A 149 4.12 -9.64 15.96
N PHE A 150 3.23 -10.06 15.05
CA PHE A 150 2.38 -9.20 14.24
C PHE A 150 1.01 -8.92 14.89
N PHE A 151 0.65 -9.60 15.98
CA PHE A 151 -0.59 -9.31 16.70
C PHE A 151 -0.47 -8.03 17.52
N VAL A 152 -1.46 -7.16 17.38
CA VAL A 152 -1.67 -5.98 18.21
C VAL A 152 -2.93 -6.21 19.05
N PRO A 153 -2.90 -5.99 20.37
CA PRO A 153 -4.08 -6.14 21.22
C PRO A 153 -5.24 -5.24 20.76
N PHE A 154 -6.46 -5.69 21.01
CA PHE A 154 -7.66 -4.90 20.76
C PHE A 154 -7.61 -3.55 21.51
N ASN A 155 -7.98 -2.46 20.83
CA ASN A 155 -8.09 -1.13 21.41
C ASN A 155 -9.46 -0.53 21.10
N PRO A 156 -10.33 -0.27 22.10
CA PRO A 156 -11.68 0.25 21.88
C PRO A 156 -11.70 1.71 21.38
N ARG A 157 -10.58 2.43 21.49
CA ARG A 157 -10.42 3.81 21.01
C ARG A 157 -9.67 3.89 19.68
N GLY A 158 -9.16 2.78 19.17
CA GLY A 158 -8.62 2.72 17.84
C GLY A 158 -9.76 2.57 16.84
N VAL A 159 -9.90 3.51 15.91
CA VAL A 159 -10.46 3.15 14.61
C VAL A 159 -9.53 2.09 14.04
N GLY A 160 -10.00 0.84 14.01
CA GLY A 160 -9.21 -0.31 13.61
C GLY A 160 -8.54 0.00 12.28
N VAL A 161 -7.24 -0.20 12.21
CA VAL A 161 -6.46 -0.02 10.98
C VAL A 161 -7.11 -0.89 9.92
N VAL A 162 -7.92 -0.25 9.09
CA VAL A 162 -8.20 -0.74 7.76
C VAL A 162 -6.87 -0.57 7.06
N LEU A 163 -6.08 -1.66 6.99
CA LEU A 163 -5.00 -1.81 6.01
C LEU A 163 -5.47 -1.08 4.74
N PRO A 164 -4.65 -0.23 4.09
CA PRO A 164 -5.11 0.47 2.88
C PRO A 164 -5.81 -0.56 2.00
N CYS A 165 -7.09 -0.39 1.66
CA CYS A 165 -7.93 -1.50 1.19
C CYS A 165 -7.50 -2.13 -0.15
N VAL A 166 -6.43 -1.63 -0.76
CA VAL A 166 -5.96 -2.05 -2.08
C VAL A 166 -5.18 -3.37 -2.05
N PRO A 167 -4.29 -3.68 -1.08
CA PRO A 167 -3.71 -5.00 -0.96
C PRO A 167 -4.73 -6.02 -0.47
N CYS A 168 -5.89 -5.70 0.12
CA CYS A 168 -6.81 -6.77 0.53
C CYS A 168 -7.32 -7.57 -0.68
N VAL A 169 -7.57 -6.92 -1.83
CA VAL A 169 -7.90 -7.61 -3.09
C VAL A 169 -6.67 -8.35 -3.64
N LEU A 170 -5.47 -7.76 -3.54
CA LEU A 170 -4.21 -8.38 -4.00
C LEU A 170 -3.80 -9.59 -3.15
N VAL A 171 -3.89 -9.46 -1.83
CA VAL A 171 -3.68 -10.48 -0.79
C VAL A 171 -4.72 -11.55 -0.95
N TYR A 172 -5.99 -11.24 -1.19
CA TYR A 172 -7.01 -12.25 -1.50
C TYR A 172 -6.65 -13.01 -2.78
N CYS A 173 -6.25 -12.33 -3.86
CA CYS A 173 -5.77 -12.98 -5.09
C CYS A 173 -4.49 -13.82 -4.85
N ILE A 174 -3.54 -13.35 -4.04
CA ILE A 174 -2.24 -14.02 -3.79
C ILE A 174 -2.35 -15.16 -2.76
N THR A 175 -3.17 -15.01 -1.72
CA THR A 175 -3.34 -15.99 -0.63
C THR A 175 -4.32 -17.10 -1.00
N HIS A 176 -5.35 -16.80 -1.80
CA HIS A 176 -6.26 -17.82 -2.34
C HIS A 176 -5.55 -18.71 -3.39
N GLN A 177 -4.61 -18.13 -4.17
CA GLN A 177 -3.79 -18.90 -5.11
C GLN A 177 -2.83 -19.90 -4.45
N ARG A 178 -2.41 -19.69 -3.19
CA ARG A 178 -1.49 -20.61 -2.49
C ARG A 178 -2.18 -21.65 -1.62
N SER A 179 -3.37 -21.36 -1.09
CA SER A 179 -4.14 -22.36 -0.31
C SER A 179 -4.59 -23.55 -1.17
N LEU A 180 -4.70 -23.37 -2.49
CA LEU A 180 -4.99 -24.43 -3.47
C LEU A 180 -3.73 -25.07 -4.09
N MET A 181 -2.53 -24.65 -3.67
CA MET A 181 -1.24 -25.27 -4.05
C MET A 181 -0.60 -26.09 -2.92
N ILE A 182 -1.19 -26.08 -1.72
CA ILE A 182 -0.76 -26.89 -0.56
C ILE A 182 -1.78 -28.03 -0.28
N SER A 183 -2.81 -28.18 -1.13
CA SER A 183 -3.71 -29.35 -1.17
C SER A 183 -3.41 -30.22 -2.36
#